data_AF-A0A1G1AII2-F1
#
_entry.id   AF-A0A1G1AII2-F1
#
_cell.length_a   1.000
_cell.length_b   1.000
_cell.length_c   1.000
_cell.angle_alpha   90.00
_cell.angle_beta   90.00
_cell.angle_gamma   90.00
#
_symmetry.space_group_name_H-M   'P 1'
#
loop_
_entity.id
_entity.type
_entity.pdbx_description
1 polymer ?
#
loop_
_entity_poly.entity_id
_entity_poly.type
_entity_poly.pdbx_seq_one_letter_code
_entity_poly.pdbx_strand_id
1 'polypeptide(L)'
;MNATDKRLAAPCGLYCGICGLFDRGQCSGCSVQAPHIQGCDIIKCASARHIDTCASCPEIPCTLLIQFTVDPILRTHLPCIENLRRQKKVGRETWLEEQARYWTNDVIRKRWLTMFSKVERAWLEEKRLREEEKPQASTGDAETRAPEK
;
A
#
# COMPACT_ATOMS: atom_id res chain seq x y z
N MET A 1 1.10 20.66 -9.21
CA MET A 1 0.20 19.50 -9.01
C MET A 1 -1.09 20.00 -8.39
N ASN A 2 -2.25 19.52 -8.83
CA ASN A 2 -3.54 19.91 -8.25
C ASN A 2 -3.64 19.34 -6.82
N ALA A 3 -3.95 20.19 -5.83
CA ALA A 3 -4.04 19.80 -4.42
C ALA A 3 -5.15 18.78 -4.13
N THR A 4 -6.13 18.64 -5.03
CA THR A 4 -7.27 17.71 -4.91
C THR A 4 -7.17 16.50 -5.84
N ASP A 5 -5.98 16.19 -6.36
CA ASP A 5 -5.78 15.03 -7.22
C ASP A 5 -6.11 13.72 -6.50
N LYS A 6 -7.22 13.10 -6.91
CA LYS A 6 -7.77 11.87 -6.31
C LYS A 6 -6.80 10.69 -6.42
N ARG A 7 -5.83 10.71 -7.33
CA ARG A 7 -4.77 9.69 -7.43
C ARG A 7 -3.86 9.66 -6.20
N LEU A 8 -3.83 10.75 -5.43
CA LEU A 8 -3.04 10.86 -4.20
C LEU A 8 -3.73 10.24 -2.99
N ALA A 9 -5.02 9.89 -3.10
CA ALA A 9 -5.76 9.19 -2.06
C ALA A 9 -5.78 7.69 -2.37
N ALA A 10 -4.83 6.93 -1.82
CA ALA A 10 -4.83 5.48 -1.99
C ALA A 10 -6.05 4.83 -1.32
N PRO A 11 -6.54 3.69 -1.82
CA PRO A 11 -7.69 3.01 -1.22
C PRO A 11 -7.49 2.67 0.27
N CYS A 12 -6.26 2.34 0.67
CA CYS A 12 -5.89 2.04 2.06
C CYS A 12 -5.79 3.27 2.97
N GLY A 13 -5.88 4.50 2.46
CA GLY A 13 -5.73 5.73 3.25
C GLY A 13 -4.33 6.33 3.25
N LEU A 14 -3.36 5.70 2.59
CA LEU A 14 -2.05 6.29 2.40
C LEU A 14 -2.14 7.50 1.46
N TYR A 15 -1.46 8.59 1.80
CA TYR A 15 -1.29 9.71 0.90
C TYR A 15 -0.12 9.42 -0.06
N CYS A 16 -0.40 9.22 -1.35
CA CYS A 16 0.66 8.82 -2.30
C CYS A 16 1.73 9.90 -2.48
N GLY A 17 1.42 11.18 -2.24
CA GLY A 17 2.39 12.28 -2.38
C GLY A 17 3.61 12.20 -1.45
N ILE A 18 3.61 11.28 -0.48
CA ILE A 18 4.72 10.98 0.43
C ILE A 18 5.15 9.52 0.43
N CYS A 19 4.67 8.75 -0.55
CA CYS A 19 5.19 7.43 -0.85
C CYS A 19 6.51 7.58 -1.61
N GLY A 20 7.57 6.89 -1.17
CA GLY A 20 8.88 6.97 -1.83
C GLY A 20 8.85 6.60 -3.32
N LEU A 21 7.97 5.67 -3.74
CA LEU A 21 7.83 5.30 -5.15
C LEU A 21 7.22 6.43 -6.00
N PHE A 22 6.18 7.09 -5.47
CA PHE A 22 5.54 8.20 -6.16
C PHE A 22 6.47 9.42 -6.20
N ASP A 23 7.15 9.69 -5.08
CA ASP A 23 8.13 10.77 -4.96
C ASP A 23 9.28 10.64 -5.98
N ARG A 24 9.75 9.40 -6.22
CA ARG A 24 10.78 9.07 -7.22
C ARG A 24 10.24 8.99 -8.66
N GLY A 25 8.95 9.25 -8.89
CA GLY A 25 8.33 9.14 -10.22
C GLY A 25 8.18 7.70 -10.75
N GLN A 26 8.31 6.69 -9.88
CA GLN A 26 8.23 5.26 -10.22
C GLN A 26 6.80 4.69 -10.07
N CYS A 27 5.83 5.55 -9.71
CA CYS A 27 4.45 5.16 -9.44
C CYS A 27 3.52 6.30 -9.84
N SER A 28 2.37 5.97 -10.43
CA SER A 28 1.34 6.94 -10.84
C SER A 28 0.20 7.11 -9.82
N GLY A 29 0.31 6.44 -8.67
CA GLY A 29 -0.70 6.37 -7.63
C GLY A 29 -1.42 5.02 -7.62
N CYS A 30 -1.80 4.56 -6.43
CA CYS A 30 -2.41 3.23 -6.24
C CYS A 30 -3.79 3.09 -6.90
N SER A 31 -4.44 4.21 -7.23
CA SER A 31 -5.75 4.25 -7.90
C SER A 31 -5.65 4.16 -9.43
N VAL A 32 -4.43 4.18 -10.00
CA VAL A 32 -4.20 4.10 -11.46
C VAL A 32 -3.30 2.91 -11.77
N GLN A 33 -2.02 3.01 -11.42
CA GLN A 33 -1.03 1.98 -11.68
C GLN A 33 0.16 2.14 -10.72
N ALA A 34 0.38 1.12 -9.89
CA ALA A 34 1.56 0.99 -9.06
C ALA A 34 2.17 -0.41 -9.24
N PRO A 35 3.51 -0.55 -9.16
CA PRO A 35 4.19 -1.84 -9.35
C PRO A 35 3.68 -2.95 -8.41
N HIS A 36 3.16 -2.59 -7.24
CA HIS A 36 2.70 -3.52 -6.21
C HIS A 36 1.17 -3.76 -6.23
N ILE A 37 0.41 -3.19 -7.18
CA ILE A 37 -1.06 -3.34 -7.22
C ILE A 37 -1.48 -4.80 -7.32
N GLN A 38 -0.81 -5.60 -8.16
CA GLN A 38 -1.20 -6.99 -8.43
C GLN A 38 -1.17 -7.87 -7.17
N GLY A 39 -0.28 -7.56 -6.22
CA GLY A 39 -0.15 -8.27 -4.94
C GLY A 39 -0.93 -7.64 -3.79
N CYS A 40 -1.61 -6.51 -3.98
CA CYS A 40 -2.21 -5.76 -2.87
C CYS A 40 -3.66 -6.16 -2.60
N ASP A 41 -3.91 -6.85 -1.48
CA ASP A 41 -5.25 -7.33 -1.13
C ASP A 41 -6.24 -6.22 -0.77
N ILE A 42 -5.75 -5.07 -0.27
CA ILE A 42 -6.60 -3.90 -0.04
C ILE A 42 -7.20 -3.37 -1.35
N ILE A 43 -6.40 -3.29 -2.42
CA ILE A 43 -6.87 -2.79 -3.72
C ILE A 43 -7.87 -3.78 -4.33
N LYS A 44 -7.56 -5.09 -4.28
CA LYS A 44 -8.50 -6.14 -4.72
C LYS A 44 -9.84 -6.04 -3.97
N CYS A 45 -9.79 -5.89 -2.66
CA CYS A 45 -10.98 -5.75 -1.81
C CYS A 45 -11.79 -4.47 -2.14
N ALA A 46 -11.11 -3.33 -2.26
CA ALA A 46 -11.76 -2.05 -2.61
C ALA A 46 -12.41 -2.10 -3.99
N SER A 47 -11.73 -2.70 -4.98
CA SER A 47 -12.25 -2.89 -6.33
C SER A 47 -13.47 -3.81 -6.35
N ALA A 48 -13.42 -4.95 -5.66
CA ALA A 48 -14.56 -5.88 -5.55
C ALA A 48 -15.78 -5.26 -4.84
N ARG A 49 -15.55 -4.31 -3.94
CA ARG A 49 -16.61 -3.56 -3.24
C ARG A 49 -17.04 -2.28 -3.97
N HIS A 50 -16.43 -1.97 -5.10
CA HIS A 50 -16.67 -0.74 -5.88
C HIS A 50 -16.54 0.55 -5.06
N ILE A 51 -15.54 0.61 -4.17
CA ILE A 51 -15.23 1.79 -3.37
C ILE A 51 -13.89 2.39 -3.77
N ASP A 52 -13.83 3.72 -3.86
CA ASP A 52 -12.59 4.43 -4.15
C ASP A 52 -11.57 4.33 -3.00
N THR A 53 -12.08 4.44 -1.76
CA THR A 53 -11.26 4.32 -0.56
C THR A 53 -12.01 3.58 0.53
N CYS A 54 -11.26 2.95 1.44
CA CYS A 54 -11.82 2.26 2.61
C CYS A 54 -12.59 3.21 3.54
N ALA A 55 -12.50 4.54 3.39
CA ALA A 55 -13.26 5.50 4.17
C ALA A 55 -14.78 5.39 3.90
N SER A 56 -15.14 4.93 2.70
CA SER A 56 -16.53 4.65 2.31
C SER A 56 -16.98 3.24 2.73
N CYS A 57 -16.07 2.42 3.27
CA CYS A 57 -16.41 1.08 3.75
C CYS A 57 -17.18 1.17 5.08
N PRO A 58 -18.32 0.47 5.22
CA PRO A 58 -19.06 0.44 6.48
C PRO A 58 -18.29 -0.28 7.60
N GLU A 59 -17.40 -1.20 7.25
CA GLU A 59 -16.66 -2.05 8.20
C GLU A 59 -15.34 -1.43 8.69
N ILE A 60 -15.10 -0.14 8.46
CA ILE A 60 -13.81 0.49 8.81
C ILE A 60 -13.64 0.71 10.33
N PRO A 61 -12.52 0.29 10.96
CA PRO A 61 -11.42 -0.50 10.40
C PRO A 61 -11.70 -2.02 10.47
N CYS A 62 -11.65 -2.70 9.33
CA CYS A 62 -11.82 -4.16 9.27
C CYS A 62 -10.49 -4.88 9.50
N THR A 63 -10.52 -6.20 9.77
CA THR A 63 -9.33 -7.00 10.06
C THR A 63 -8.26 -6.90 8.97
N LEU A 64 -8.64 -6.94 7.69
CA LEU A 64 -7.72 -6.79 6.57
C LEU A 64 -6.97 -5.45 6.62
N LEU A 65 -7.69 -4.36 6.89
CA LEU A 65 -7.08 -3.04 7.00
C LEU A 65 -6.17 -2.93 8.23
N ILE A 66 -6.62 -3.47 9.37
CA ILE A 66 -5.80 -3.49 10.60
C ILE A 66 -4.49 -4.20 10.31
N GLN A 67 -4.52 -5.44 9.82
CA GLN A 67 -3.33 -6.22 9.48
C GLN A 67 -2.38 -5.49 8.51
N PHE A 68 -2.94 -4.81 7.50
CA PHE A 68 -2.15 -3.99 6.58
C PHE A 68 -1.45 -2.80 7.28
N THR A 69 -2.11 -2.17 8.26
CA THR A 69 -1.59 -0.98 8.95
C THR A 69 -0.60 -1.27 10.08
N VAL A 70 -0.77 -2.36 10.82
CA VAL A 70 0.15 -2.81 11.87
C VAL A 70 1.20 -3.78 11.32
N ASP A 71 1.81 -3.39 10.20
CA ASP A 71 2.97 -4.07 9.64
C ASP A 71 4.21 -3.75 10.50
N PRO A 72 4.93 -4.76 11.03
CA PRO A 72 6.07 -4.54 11.91
C PRO A 72 7.25 -3.85 11.21
N ILE A 73 7.34 -3.95 9.88
CA ILE A 73 8.42 -3.40 9.07
C ILE A 73 7.96 -2.13 8.36
N LEU A 74 6.87 -2.20 7.60
CA LEU A 74 6.29 -1.10 6.84
C LEU A 74 5.46 -0.16 7.73
N ARG A 75 6.14 0.44 8.72
CA ARG A 75 5.57 1.46 9.62
C ARG A 75 5.03 2.70 8.89
N THR A 76 5.34 2.85 7.61
CA THR A 76 4.75 3.87 6.71
C THR A 76 3.25 3.69 6.50
N HIS A 77 2.69 2.51 6.77
CA HIS A 77 1.24 2.27 6.72
C HIS A 77 0.49 2.71 7.98
N LEU A 78 1.18 3.03 9.08
CA LEU A 78 0.56 3.37 10.36
C LEU A 78 -0.49 4.52 10.27
N PRO A 79 -0.30 5.59 9.48
CA PRO A 79 -1.28 6.67 9.37
C PRO A 79 -2.57 6.30 8.63
N CYS A 80 -2.63 5.15 7.95
CA CYS A 80 -3.72 4.80 7.04
C CYS A 80 -5.10 4.84 7.70
N ILE A 81 -5.29 4.20 8.86
CA ILE A 81 -6.60 4.19 9.55
C ILE A 81 -7.03 5.60 9.94
N GLU A 82 -6.12 6.42 10.46
CA GLU A 82 -6.46 7.78 10.88
C GLU A 82 -6.77 8.68 9.68
N ASN A 83 -6.02 8.52 8.58
CA ASN A 83 -6.32 9.20 7.33
C ASN A 83 -7.71 8.82 6.79
N LEU A 84 -8.09 7.54 6.84
CA LEU A 84 -9.41 7.11 6.40
C LEU A 84 -10.53 7.63 7.32
N ARG A 85 -10.31 7.66 8.64
CA ARG A 85 -11.25 8.30 9.59
C ARG A 85 -11.41 9.79 9.29
N ARG A 86 -10.31 10.48 8.98
CA ARG A 86 -10.34 11.89 8.58
C ARG A 86 -11.10 12.06 7.27
N GLN A 87 -10.81 11.27 6.24
CA GLN A 87 -11.55 11.27 4.97
C GLN A 87 -13.05 11.04 5.17
N LYS A 88 -13.44 10.11 6.05
CA LYS A 88 -14.85 9.84 6.37
C LYS A 88 -15.52 11.05 7.05
N LYS A 89 -14.78 11.81 7.85
CA LYS A 89 -15.29 12.96 8.60
C LYS A 89 -15.40 14.23 7.75
N VAL A 90 -14.39 14.53 6.93
CA VAL A 90 -14.28 15.82 6.21
C VAL A 90 -14.46 15.68 4.69
N GLY A 91 -14.58 14.46 4.18
CA GLY A 91 -14.56 14.19 2.75
C GLY A 91 -13.14 14.07 2.19
N ARG A 92 -13.05 13.38 1.05
CA ARG A 92 -11.76 13.07 0.40
C ARG A 92 -11.03 14.32 -0.10
N GLU A 93 -11.74 15.27 -0.70
CA GLU A 93 -11.13 16.47 -1.32
C GLU A 93 -10.53 17.38 -0.26
N THR A 94 -11.28 17.69 0.81
CA THR A 94 -10.76 18.46 1.95
C THR A 94 -9.57 17.75 2.62
N TRP A 95 -9.62 16.43 2.78
CA TRP A 95 -8.48 15.67 3.30
C TRP A 95 -7.24 15.79 2.39
N LEU A 96 -7.41 15.74 1.06
CA LEU A 96 -6.30 15.91 0.11
C LEU A 96 -5.65 17.29 0.24
N GLU A 97 -6.44 18.35 0.38
CA GLU A 97 -5.93 19.70 0.62
C GLU A 97 -5.17 19.81 1.95
N GLU A 98 -5.68 19.17 3.01
CA GLU A 98 -4.99 19.08 4.30
C GLU A 98 -3.64 18.38 4.17
N GLN A 99 -3.57 17.25 3.46
CA GLN A 99 -2.31 16.54 3.22
C GLN A 99 -1.35 17.39 2.38
N ALA A 100 -1.82 17.95 1.27
CA ALA A 100 -1.00 18.80 0.40
C ALA A 100 -0.39 19.97 1.19
N ARG A 101 -1.16 20.59 2.08
CA ARG A 101 -0.70 21.66 2.97
C ARG A 101 0.29 21.17 4.03
N TYR A 102 -0.02 20.08 4.72
CA TYR A 102 0.82 19.52 5.79
C TYR A 102 2.22 19.15 5.28
N TRP A 103 2.29 18.56 4.09
CA TRP A 103 3.53 18.10 3.49
C TRP A 103 4.35 19.19 2.77
N THR A 104 3.91 20.46 2.76
CA THR A 104 4.74 21.59 2.33
C THR A 104 5.92 21.86 3.27
N ASN A 105 5.85 21.38 4.51
CA ASN A 105 6.95 21.51 5.46
C ASN A 105 8.10 20.56 5.10
N ASP A 106 9.15 21.12 4.51
CA ASP A 106 10.34 20.38 4.06
C ASP A 106 11.02 19.58 5.16
N VAL A 107 11.03 20.07 6.40
CA VAL A 107 11.66 19.36 7.52
C VAL A 107 10.88 18.09 7.84
N ILE A 108 9.56 18.19 7.91
CA ILE A 108 8.68 17.05 8.18
C ILE A 108 8.75 16.05 7.01
N ARG A 109 8.68 16.56 5.78
CA ARG A 109 8.75 15.73 4.56
C ARG A 109 10.07 14.98 4.46
N LYS A 110 11.22 15.64 4.67
CA LYS A 110 12.55 14.99 4.64
C LYS A 110 12.71 13.94 5.73
N ARG A 111 12.21 14.20 6.94
CA ARG A 111 12.21 13.21 8.05
C ARG A 111 11.40 11.98 7.68
N TRP A 112 10.21 12.17 7.11
CA TRP A 112 9.35 11.08 6.65
C TRP A 112 10.03 10.24 5.56
N LEU A 113 10.55 10.87 4.51
CA LEU A 113 11.23 10.17 3.41
C LEU A 113 12.48 9.41 3.89
N THR A 114 13.22 9.98 4.85
CA THR A 114 14.38 9.28 5.47
C THR A 114 13.93 8.02 6.20
N MET A 115 12.83 8.09 6.96
CA MET A 115 12.24 6.92 7.60
C MET A 115 11.74 5.90 6.57
N PHE A 116 11.06 6.36 5.51
CA PHE A 116 10.60 5.54 4.40
C PHE A 116 11.74 4.72 3.79
N SER A 117 12.87 5.35 3.45
CA SER A 117 14.03 4.66 2.87
C SER A 117 14.69 3.65 3.83
N LYS A 118 14.52 3.80 5.15
CA LYS A 118 15.00 2.82 6.13
C LYS A 118 14.10 1.59 6.18
N VAL A 119 12.78 1.80 6.24
CA VAL A 119 11.82 0.68 6.26
C VAL A 119 11.76 -0.06 4.93
N GLU A 120 11.90 0.64 3.79
CA GLU A 120 11.96 0.04 2.45
C GLU A 120 13.15 -0.94 2.35
N ARG A 121 14.32 -0.56 2.86
CA ARG A 121 15.50 -1.44 2.90
C ARG A 121 15.28 -2.66 3.80
N ALA A 122 14.72 -2.46 4.99
CA ALA A 122 14.41 -3.56 5.90
C ALA A 122 13.41 -4.55 5.30
N TRP A 123 12.39 -4.04 4.60
CA TRP A 123 11.39 -4.87 3.92
C TRP A 123 11.99 -5.67 2.75
N LEU A 124 12.84 -5.04 1.93
CA LEU A 124 13.55 -5.74 0.85
C LEU A 124 14.45 -6.87 1.38
N GLU A 125 15.12 -6.62 2.49
CA GLU A 125 15.97 -7.62 3.15
C GLU A 125 15.16 -8.79 3.71
N GLU A 126 14.05 -8.52 4.41
CA GLU A 126 13.18 -9.59 4.91
C GLU A 126 12.57 -10.40 3.75
N LYS A 127 12.19 -9.72 2.66
CA LYS A 127 11.68 -10.38 1.45
C LYS A 127 12.73 -11.31 0.84
N ARG A 128 14.00 -10.88 0.75
CA ARG A 128 15.12 -11.69 0.26
C ARG A 128 15.30 -12.95 1.11
N LEU A 129 15.30 -12.81 2.44
CA LEU A 129 15.43 -13.94 3.37
C LEU A 129 14.28 -14.95 3.21
N ARG A 130 13.02 -14.46 3.11
CA ARG A 130 11.84 -15.33 2.89
C ARG A 130 11.91 -16.08 1.56
N GLU A 131 12.50 -15.47 0.51
CA GLU A 131 12.70 -16.13 -0.79
C GLU A 131 13.80 -17.21 -0.73
N GLU A 132 14.87 -16.97 0.03
CA GLU A 132 15.96 -17.94 0.25
C GLU A 132 15.54 -19.14 1.11
N GLU A 133 14.64 -18.93 2.07
CA GLU A 133 14.08 -19.99 2.92
C GLU A 133 12.99 -20.82 2.22
N LYS A 134 12.51 -20.39 1.04
CA LYS A 134 11.48 -21.14 0.32
C LYS A 134 12.07 -22.47 -0.14
N PRO A 135 11.52 -23.62 0.28
CA PRO A 135 12.05 -24.92 -0.13
C PRO A 135 12.07 -24.99 -1.65
N GLN A 136 13.23 -25.34 -2.21
CA GLN A 136 13.34 -25.64 -3.63
C GLN A 136 12.29 -26.70 -3.94
N ALA A 137 11.37 -26.39 -4.85
CA ALA A 137 10.43 -27.38 -5.33
C ALA A 137 11.26 -28.54 -5.90
N SER A 138 11.27 -29.66 -5.19
CA SER A 138 11.76 -30.91 -5.75
C SER A 138 10.93 -31.17 -7.00
N THR A 139 11.57 -31.13 -8.16
CA THR A 139 11.03 -31.67 -9.40
C THR A 139 10.74 -33.15 -9.14
N GLY A 140 9.50 -33.44 -8.72
CA GLY A 140 9.01 -34.80 -8.64
C GLY A 140 8.90 -35.31 -10.07
N ASP A 141 9.70 -36.30 -10.40
CA ASP A 141 9.66 -37.00 -11.68
C ASP A 141 8.23 -37.52 -11.92
N ALA A 142 7.55 -36.93 -12.90
CA ALA A 142 6.34 -37.48 -13.47
C ALA A 142 6.74 -38.65 -14.39
N GLU A 143 7.13 -39.78 -13.80
CA GLU A 143 7.30 -41.01 -14.57
C GLU A 143 5.93 -41.56 -14.97
N THR A 144 5.77 -41.64 -16.28
CA THR A 144 4.59 -42.03 -17.05
C THR A 144 4.12 -43.44 -16.71
N ARG A 145 2.90 -43.58 -16.20
CA ARG A 145 2.18 -44.87 -16.22
C ARG A 145 1.46 -45.02 -17.56
N ALA A 146 2.00 -45.86 -18.42
CA ALA A 146 1.35 -46.30 -19.66
C ALA A 146 0.03 -47.04 -19.35
N PRO A 147 -1.00 -46.99 -20.22
CA PRO A 147 -2.22 -47.76 -20.04
C PRO A 147 -1.96 -49.23 -20.37
N GLU A 148 -2.24 -50.13 -19.43
CA GLU A 148 -2.31 -51.58 -19.68
C GLU A 148 -3.60 -51.91 -20.45
N LYS A 149 -3.48 -52.92 -21.33
CA LYS A 149 -4.48 -53.41 -22.29
C LYS A 149 -5.74 -53.97 -21.64
#